data_AF-A0A942RCU7-F1
#
_entry.id   AF-A0A942RCU7-F1
#
_cell.length_a   1.000
_cell.length_b   1.000
_cell.length_c   1.000
_cell.angle_alpha   90.00
_cell.angle_beta   90.00
_cell.angle_gamma   90.00
#
_symmetry.space_group_name_H-M   'P 1'
#
loop_
_entity.id
_entity.type
_entity.pdbx_description
1 polymer ?
#
loop_
_entity_poly.entity_id
_entity_poly.type
_entity_poly.pdbx_seq_one_letter_code
_entity_poly.pdbx_strand_id
1 'polypeptide(L)' 'MLANIIIIIPLLFSQQYSRIVINEVMANPRGVTGAGYPEDRNEFVELFNVSQETVDVCGWRITDF' A
#
# COMPACT_ATOMS: atom_id res chain seq x y z
N MET A 1 -32.77 23.32 -6.78
CA MET A 1 -33.12 22.07 -6.09
C MET A 1 -32.52 20.83 -6.77
N LEU A 2 -32.60 20.69 -8.09
CA LEU A 2 -32.02 19.55 -8.84
C LEU A 2 -30.47 19.53 -8.92
N ALA A 3 -29.83 20.69 -9.08
CA ALA A 3 -28.36 20.78 -9.19
C ALA A 3 -27.61 20.30 -7.93
N ASN A 4 -28.18 20.55 -6.74
CA ASN A 4 -27.60 20.10 -5.48
C ASN A 4 -27.62 18.58 -5.36
N ILE A 5 -28.70 17.93 -5.82
CA ILE A 5 -28.82 16.46 -5.81
C ILE A 5 -27.81 15.82 -6.77
N ILE A 6 -27.65 16.38 -7.97
CA ILE A 6 -26.70 15.87 -8.98
C ILE A 6 -25.24 16.03 -8.56
N ILE A 7 -24.90 17.05 -7.76
CA ILE A 7 -23.55 17.26 -7.21
C ILE A 7 -23.30 16.35 -5.99
N ILE A 8 -24.32 16.11 -5.16
CA ILE A 8 -24.22 15.25 -3.98
C ILE A 8 -24.01 13.77 -4.35
N ILE A 9 -24.70 13.27 -5.39
CA ILE A 9 -24.62 11.87 -5.82
C ILE A 9 -23.17 11.41 -6.11
N PRO A 10 -22.35 12.09 -6.95
CA PRO A 10 -20.96 11.70 -7.19
C PRO A 10 -20.04 11.95 -5.98
N LEU A 11 -20.37 12.89 -5.08
CA LEU A 11 -19.64 13.07 -3.81
C LEU A 11 -19.89 11.93 -2.80
N LEU A 12 -21.04 11.26 -2.88
CA LEU A 12 -21.37 10.08 -2.06
C LEU A 12 -20.69 8.79 -2.56
N PHE A 13 -20.19 8.79 -3.79
CA PHE A 13 -19.40 7.69 -4.37
C PHE A 13 -17.91 8.07 -4.38
N SER A 14 -17.32 8.32 -3.22
CA SER A 14 -15.86 8.30 -3.13
C SER A 14 -15.37 6.91 -3.52
N GLN A 15 -14.56 6.81 -4.58
CA GLN A 15 -13.91 5.55 -4.92
C GLN A 15 -13.11 5.05 -3.71
N GLN A 16 -13.59 3.98 -3.07
CA GLN A 16 -12.86 3.30 -2.01
C GLN A 16 -11.76 2.45 -2.67
N TYR A 17 -10.71 3.11 -3.19
CA TYR A 17 -9.45 2.42 -3.48
C TYR A 17 -8.88 1.86 -2.16
N SER A 18 -8.14 0.76 -2.23
CA SER A 18 -7.30 0.35 -1.09
C SER A 18 -6.43 1.54 -0.70
N ARG A 19 -6.59 2.01 0.54
CA ARG A 19 -5.86 3.17 1.07
C ARG A 19 -4.41 2.85 1.40
N ILE A 20 -4.05 1.56 1.33
CA ILE A 20 -2.68 1.07 1.43
C ILE A 20 -2.19 0.66 0.04
N VAL A 21 -1.02 1.16 -0.34
CA VAL A 21 -0.32 0.83 -1.58
C VAL A 21 1.03 0.18 -1.27
N ILE A 22 1.55 -0.63 -2.19
CA ILE A 22 2.97 -1.01 -2.19
C ILE A 22 3.74 0.20 -2.75
N ASN A 23 4.53 0.86 -1.91
CA ASN A 23 5.26 2.06 -2.30
C ASN A 23 6.64 1.73 -2.89
N GLU A 24 7.33 0.74 -2.31
CA GLU A 24 8.64 0.30 -2.75
C GLU A 24 8.75 -1.23 -2.66
N VAL A 25 9.53 -1.79 -3.57
CA VAL A 25 9.99 -3.17 -3.51
C VAL A 25 11.50 -3.17 -3.71
N MET A 26 12.23 -3.63 -2.70
CA MET A 26 13.66 -3.91 -2.81
C MET A 26 13.86 -5.41 -2.95
N ALA A 27 14.20 -5.85 -4.15
CA ALA A 27 14.56 -7.23 -4.45
C ALA A 27 15.98 -7.28 -5.02
N ASN A 28 16.75 -8.30 -4.62
CA ASN A 28 18.15 -8.46 -5.04
C ASN A 28 19.03 -7.21 -4.79
N PRO A 29 19.14 -6.73 -3.54
CA PRO A 29 19.93 -5.55 -3.21
C PRO A 29 21.42 -5.83 -3.48
N ARG A 30 22.14 -4.82 -3.98
CA ARG A 30 23.58 -4.95 -4.25
C ARG A 30 24.34 -5.22 -2.96
N GLY A 31 25.20 -6.23 -2.96
CA GLY A 31 26.00 -6.56 -1.79
C GLY A 31 26.90 -7.76 -2.02
N VAL A 32 27.61 -8.15 -0.95
CA VAL A 32 28.27 -9.45 -0.87
C VAL A 32 27.20 -10.51 -0.61
N THR A 33 27.29 -11.64 -1.29
CA THR A 33 26.38 -12.78 -1.08
C THR A 33 26.76 -13.56 0.17
N GLY A 34 25.77 -13.99 0.94
CA GLY A 34 25.94 -14.94 2.04
C GLY A 34 25.07 -14.61 3.24
N ALA A 35 24.90 -15.59 4.12
CA ALA A 35 24.08 -15.46 5.31
C ALA A 35 24.49 -14.24 6.14
N GLY A 36 23.59 -13.27 6.19
CA GLY A 36 23.77 -12.06 6.97
C GLY A 36 24.54 -10.91 6.32
N TYR A 37 24.86 -11.00 5.04
CA TYR A 37 25.39 -9.89 4.26
C TYR A 37 24.27 -9.02 3.66
N PRO A 38 24.58 -7.81 3.14
CA PRO A 38 23.57 -6.87 2.65
C PRO A 38 22.62 -7.44 1.59
N GLU A 39 23.10 -8.35 0.74
CA GLU A 39 22.27 -9.02 -0.28
C GLU A 39 21.13 -9.85 0.35
N ASP A 40 21.36 -10.43 1.54
CA ASP A 40 20.44 -11.34 2.25
C ASP A 40 19.52 -10.62 3.26
N ARG A 41 19.88 -9.39 3.68
CA ARG A 41 19.18 -8.68 4.78
C ARG A 41 18.37 -7.46 4.36
N ASN A 42 18.59 -6.96 3.15
CA ASN A 42 18.03 -5.66 2.74
C ASN A 42 16.84 -5.78 1.79
N GLU A 43 16.26 -6.98 1.64
CA GLU A 43 15.03 -7.15 0.87
C GLU A 43 13.81 -6.73 1.70
N PHE A 44 12.91 -5.98 1.07
CA PHE A 44 11.68 -5.55 1.72
C PHE A 44 10.58 -5.18 0.71
N VAL A 45 9.35 -5.15 1.22
CA VAL A 45 8.19 -4.53 0.58
C VAL A 45 7.70 -3.43 1.51
N GLU A 46 7.62 -2.21 1.01
CA GLU A 46 7.12 -1.07 1.77
C GLU A 46 5.62 -0.87 1.51
N LEU A 47 4.84 -0.78 2.58
CA LEU A 47 3.44 -0.41 2.53
C LEU A 47 3.27 1.04 2.95
N PHE A 48 2.59 1.84 2.12
CA PHE A 48 2.27 3.23 2.43
C PHE A 48 0.77 3.44 2.53
N ASN A 49 0.34 4.04 3.64
CA ASN A 49 -1.02 4.52 3.81
C ASN A 49 -1.15 5.92 3.17
N VAL A 50 -1.78 6.00 2.01
CA VAL A 50 -1.99 7.26 1.28
C VAL A 50 -3.13 8.10 1.88
N SER A 51 -3.82 7.59 2.90
CA SER A 51 -4.94 8.27 3.55
C SER A 51 -4.55 8.91 4.88
N GLN A 52 -5.44 9.77 5.39
CA GLN A 52 -5.30 10.41 6.70
C GLN A 52 -5.92 9.57 7.84
N GLU A 53 -6.44 8.39 7.53
CA GLU A 53 -7.12 7.52 8.50
C GLU A 53 -6.21 6.37 8.93
N THR A 54 -6.35 5.93 10.18
CA THR A 54 -5.68 4.72 10.66
C THR A 54 -6.23 3.49 9.97
N VAL A 55 -5.35 2.61 9.50
CA VAL A 55 -5.71 1.31 8.92
C VAL A 55 -5.18 0.21 9.82
N ASP A 56 -6.07 -0.69 10.24
CA ASP A 56 -5.68 -1.93 10.92
C ASP A 56 -5.26 -2.98 9.88
N VAL A 57 -4.02 -3.43 9.99
CA VAL A 57 -3.41 -4.44 9.10
C VAL A 57 -3.34 -5.82 9.76
N CYS A 58 -3.95 -5.99 10.94
CA CYS A 58 -3.98 -7.28 11.62
C CYS A 58 -4.57 -8.37 10.70
N GLY A 59 -3.86 -9.48 10.56
CA GLY A 59 -4.26 -10.60 9.70
C GLY A 59 -4.02 -10.40 8.21
N TRP A 60 -3.47 -9.27 7.77
CA TRP A 60 -3.06 -9.09 6.38
C TRP A 60 -1.92 -10.05 6.02
N ARG A 61 -1.89 -10.46 4.76
CA ARG A 61 -0.86 -11.35 4.22
C ARG A 61 -0.39 -10.79 2.88
N ILE A 62 0.92 -10.78 2.66
CA ILE A 62 1.50 -10.60 1.34
C ILE A 62 1.61 -12.00 0.73
N THR A 63 1.08 -12.16 -0.48
CA THR A 63 0.95 -13.45 -1.16
C THR A 63 1.18 -13.29 -2.66
N ASP A 64 1.81 -14.28 -3.28
CA ASP A 64 1.96 -14.47 -4.73
C ASP A 64 1.11 -15.65 -5.25
N PHE A 65 0.32 -16.27 -4.37
CA PHE A 65 -0.58 -17.40 -4.64
C PHE A 65 -1.95 -16.98 -5.17
#